data_AF-A0A9C8ZTT9-F1
#
_entry.id   AF-A0A9C8ZTT9-F1
#
_cell.length_a   1.000
_cell.length_b   1.000
_cell.length_c   1.000
_cell.angle_alpha   90.00
_cell.angle_beta   90.00
_cell.angle_gamma   90.00
#
_symmetry.space_group_name_H-M   'P 1'
#
loop_
_entity.id
_entity.type
_entity.pdbx_description
1 polymer ?
#
loop_
_entity_poly.entity_id
_entity_poly.type
_entity_poly.pdbx_seq_one_letter_code
_entity_poly.pdbx_strand_id
1 'polypeptide(L)'
;MYKSRWPLTGGLLILSSILLFTSEASHAANWRLSENLSLGGIFTDNVRLVEKGKKSRLIGMVTPSILLHGEGRRARFDLAASLIFNTGIDNPVLPRYRALLGTELVKNSLFFNVTSQAGQGRINPFAAAGSPVVNQTGN
;
A
#
# COMPACT_ATOMS: atom_id res chain seq x y z
N MET A 1 12.30 15.21 53.42
CA MET A 1 11.35 14.89 52.33
C MET A 1 11.45 15.97 51.26
N TYR A 2 12.20 15.74 50.18
CA TYR A 2 12.37 16.72 49.10
C TYR A 2 11.52 16.27 47.90
N LYS A 3 10.42 16.98 47.61
CA LYS A 3 9.60 16.72 46.41
C LYS A 3 10.27 17.39 45.21
N SER A 4 10.99 16.61 44.40
CA SER A 4 11.44 17.03 43.07
C SER A 4 10.22 17.20 42.15
N ARG A 5 9.91 18.45 41.78
CA ARG A 5 8.90 18.79 40.78
C ARG A 5 9.62 19.02 39.47
N TRP A 6 9.66 18.02 38.60
CA TRP A 6 10.08 18.20 37.22
C TRP A 6 9.09 19.16 36.52
N PRO A 7 9.55 20.22 35.85
CA PRO A 7 8.65 21.09 35.11
C PRO A 7 8.22 20.37 33.82
N LEU A 8 7.04 19.75 33.85
CA LEU A 8 6.33 19.22 32.67
C LEU A 8 6.06 20.32 31.61
N THR A 9 6.28 21.59 31.97
CA THR A 9 6.18 22.76 31.09
C THR A 9 7.33 22.89 30.09
N GLY A 10 8.52 22.32 30.37
CA GLY A 10 9.68 22.42 29.47
C GLY A 10 9.54 21.58 28.20
N GLY A 11 9.00 20.36 28.31
CA GLY A 11 8.83 19.45 27.17
C GLY A 11 7.70 19.88 26.21
N LEU A 12 6.64 20.50 26.75
CA LEU A 12 5.49 20.95 25.95
C LEU A 12 5.85 22.13 25.02
N LEU A 13 6.77 22.99 25.46
CA LEU A 13 7.23 24.14 24.68
C LEU A 13 8.16 23.75 23.52
N ILE A 14 8.92 22.66 23.67
CA ILE A 14 9.78 22.13 22.59
C ILE A 14 8.91 21.47 21.50
N LEU A 15 7.85 20.75 21.87
CA LEU A 15 6.93 20.16 20.90
C LEU A 15 6.12 21.22 20.13
N SER A 16 5.71 22.29 20.83
CA SER A 16 4.98 23.42 20.23
C SER A 16 5.83 24.25 19.26
N SER A 17 7.13 24.35 19.48
CA SER A 17 8.02 25.14 18.61
C SER A 17 8.31 24.43 17.29
N ILE A 18 8.35 23.10 17.25
CA ILE A 18 8.50 22.33 15.99
C ILE A 18 7.29 22.53 15.05
N LEU A 19 6.09 22.74 15.61
CA LEU A 19 4.86 23.00 14.83
C LEU A 19 4.77 24.43 14.28
N LEU A 20 5.51 25.40 14.85
CA LEU A 20 5.46 26.80 14.42
C LEU A 20 6.52 27.17 13.35
N PHE A 21 7.47 26.28 13.06
CA PHE A 21 8.49 26.47 12.01
C PHE A 21 8.18 25.72 10.70
N THR A 22 7.00 25.13 10.54
CA THR A 22 6.58 24.62 9.23
C THR A 22 6.16 25.81 8.38
N SER A 23 7.11 26.38 7.64
CA SER A 23 6.85 27.38 6.61
C SER A 23 5.67 26.91 5.77
N GLU A 24 4.71 27.81 5.53
CA GLU A 24 3.67 27.62 4.54
C GLU A 24 4.32 27.07 3.26
N ALA A 25 4.07 25.79 2.99
CA ALA A 25 4.60 25.12 1.81
C ALA A 25 3.84 25.69 0.62
N SER A 26 4.35 26.81 0.09
CA SER A 26 3.93 27.41 -1.17
C SER A 26 3.70 26.28 -2.18
N HIS A 27 2.44 26.17 -2.61
CA HIS A 27 1.88 25.13 -3.45
C HIS A 27 2.56 25.11 -4.82
N ALA A 28 3.62 24.31 -4.94
CA ALA A 28 4.23 23.94 -6.22
C ALA A 28 4.55 22.43 -6.24
N ALA A 29 3.78 21.64 -5.48
CA ALA A 29 3.81 20.20 -5.60
C ALA A 29 2.80 19.79 -6.69
N ASN A 30 3.31 19.19 -7.76
CA ASN A 30 2.50 18.62 -8.82
C ASN A 30 2.00 17.26 -8.36
N TRP A 31 0.69 17.11 -8.30
CA TRP A 31 0.03 15.86 -7.96
C TRP A 31 -0.70 15.31 -9.18
N ARG A 32 -0.52 14.02 -9.43
CA ARG A 32 -1.23 13.28 -10.46
C ARG A 32 -1.85 12.05 -9.82
N LEU A 33 -3.18 11.98 -9.85
CA LEU A 33 -3.95 10.80 -9.49
C LEU A 33 -4.36 10.09 -10.78
N SER A 34 -4.14 8.78 -10.84
CA SER A 34 -4.62 7.92 -11.91
C SER A 34 -5.40 6.78 -11.30
N GLU A 35 -6.62 6.60 -11.76
CA GLU A 35 -7.53 5.55 -11.33
C GLU A 35 -7.61 4.51 -12.43
N ASN A 36 -7.68 3.24 -12.06
CA ASN A 36 -7.78 2.15 -13.01
C ASN A 36 -8.65 1.02 -12.46
N LEU A 37 -9.49 0.45 -13.31
CA LEU A 37 -10.33 -0.69 -13.00
C LEU A 37 -10.02 -1.83 -13.97
N SER A 38 -9.54 -2.95 -13.44
CA SER A 38 -9.30 -4.16 -14.23
C SER A 38 -10.39 -5.19 -13.96
N LEU A 39 -10.95 -5.75 -15.01
CA LEU A 39 -11.89 -6.88 -14.97
C LEU A 39 -11.20 -8.10 -15.58
N GLY A 40 -11.36 -9.26 -14.95
CA GLY A 40 -10.77 -10.51 -15.42
C GLY A 40 -11.60 -11.71 -15.03
N GLY A 41 -11.27 -12.87 -15.59
CA GLY A 41 -11.92 -14.12 -15.24
C GLY A 41 -11.01 -15.31 -15.49
N ILE A 42 -11.09 -16.31 -14.62
CA ILE A 42 -10.39 -17.59 -14.78
C ILE A 42 -11.42 -18.70 -14.83
N PHE A 43 -11.43 -19.47 -15.91
CA PHE A 43 -12.19 -20.69 -15.98
C PHE A 43 -11.32 -21.88 -15.57
N THR A 44 -11.79 -22.68 -14.62
CA THR A 44 -11.11 -23.91 -14.16
C THR A 44 -12.11 -25.05 -14.12
N ASP A 45 -11.66 -26.26 -14.44
CA ASP A 45 -12.43 -27.51 -14.33
C ASP A 45 -12.36 -28.15 -12.94
N ASN A 46 -11.48 -27.64 -12.07
CA ASN A 46 -11.25 -28.18 -10.73
C ASN A 46 -11.04 -27.08 -9.68
N VAL A 47 -12.09 -26.32 -9.39
CA VAL A 47 -12.01 -25.18 -8.47
C VAL A 47 -11.63 -25.53 -7.03
N ARG A 48 -11.86 -26.78 -6.61
CA ARG A 48 -11.54 -27.28 -5.25
C ARG A 48 -10.20 -28.01 -5.18
N LEU A 49 -9.48 -28.12 -6.29
CA LEU A 49 -8.20 -28.84 -6.37
C LEU A 49 -8.29 -30.29 -5.84
N VAL A 50 -9.38 -30.99 -6.14
CA VAL A 50 -9.62 -32.39 -5.71
C VAL A 50 -9.45 -33.38 -6.86
N GLU A 51 -9.03 -34.61 -6.57
CA GLU A 51 -8.81 -35.64 -7.60
C GLU A 51 -10.10 -36.21 -8.18
N LYS A 52 -11.12 -36.41 -7.33
CA LYS A 52 -12.43 -36.99 -7.70
C LYS A 52 -13.56 -36.00 -7.41
N GLY A 53 -14.61 -36.03 -8.23
CA GLY A 53 -15.75 -35.11 -8.08
C GLY A 53 -15.41 -33.65 -8.44
N LYS A 54 -14.56 -33.47 -9.45
CA LYS A 54 -14.15 -32.16 -9.95
C LYS A 54 -15.35 -31.29 -10.32
N LYS A 55 -15.24 -29.99 -10.06
CA LYS A 55 -16.28 -29.01 -10.38
C LYS A 55 -15.69 -27.87 -11.17
N SER A 56 -16.26 -27.63 -12.34
CA SER A 56 -15.91 -26.49 -13.17
C SER A 56 -16.56 -25.22 -12.64
N ARG A 57 -15.84 -24.10 -12.72
CA ARG A 57 -16.34 -22.79 -12.33
C ARG A 57 -15.57 -21.69 -13.05
N LEU A 58 -16.30 -20.62 -13.39
CA LEU A 58 -15.72 -19.32 -13.74
C LEU A 58 -15.53 -18.49 -12.47
N ILE A 59 -14.30 -18.04 -12.24
CA ILE A 59 -13.95 -17.11 -11.16
C ILE A 59 -13.78 -15.73 -11.78
N GLY A 60 -14.72 -14.83 -11.55
CA GLY A 60 -14.59 -13.42 -11.92
C GLY A 60 -13.64 -12.69 -10.98
N MET A 61 -12.94 -11.69 -11.49
CA MET A 61 -12.03 -10.85 -10.74
C MET A 61 -12.25 -9.38 -11.11
N VAL A 62 -12.28 -8.52 -10.09
CA VAL A 62 -12.39 -7.08 -10.23
C VAL A 62 -11.29 -6.44 -9.40
N THR A 63 -10.46 -5.60 -10.02
CA THR A 63 -9.32 -4.96 -9.38
C THR A 63 -9.36 -3.46 -9.61
N PRO A 64 -10.02 -2.68 -8.73
CA PRO A 64 -9.79 -1.25 -8.67
C PRO A 64 -8.36 -0.97 -8.16
N SER A 65 -7.77 0.07 -8.72
CA SER A 65 -6.42 0.51 -8.41
C SER A 65 -6.29 2.01 -8.55
N ILE A 66 -5.39 2.58 -7.75
CA ILE A 66 -5.02 3.98 -7.81
C ILE A 66 -3.49 4.09 -7.88
N LEU A 67 -3.03 5.09 -8.60
CA LEU A 67 -1.65 5.54 -8.62
C LEU A 67 -1.65 7.03 -8.30
N LEU A 68 -0.96 7.42 -7.25
CA LEU A 68 -0.78 8.80 -6.84
C LEU A 68 0.70 9.14 -6.94
N HIS A 69 1.02 10.12 -7.78
CA HIS A 69 2.35 10.67 -7.93
C HIS A 69 2.35 12.12 -7.45
N GLY A 70 3.28 12.46 -6.57
CA GLY A 70 3.52 13.80 -6.06
C GLY A 70 4.97 14.20 -6.30
N GLU A 71 5.18 15.34 -6.93
CA GLU A 71 6.51 15.90 -7.16
C GLU A 71 6.53 17.36 -6.75
N GLY A 72 7.32 17.67 -5.72
CA GLY A 72 7.63 19.03 -5.32
C GLY A 72 9.12 19.30 -5.42
N ARG A 73 9.50 20.55 -5.21
CA ARG A 73 10.89 21.02 -5.30
C ARG A 73 11.92 20.22 -4.49
N ARG A 74 11.49 19.62 -3.37
CA ARG A 74 12.37 18.90 -2.42
C ARG A 74 11.79 17.57 -1.95
N ALA A 75 10.63 17.18 -2.45
CA ALA A 75 9.96 15.97 -2.00
C ALA A 75 9.30 15.28 -3.20
N ARG A 76 9.44 13.96 -3.25
CA ARG A 76 8.79 13.09 -4.21
C ARG A 76 8.04 12.01 -3.47
N PHE A 77 6.82 11.74 -3.91
CA PHE A 77 5.94 10.74 -3.35
C PHE A 77 5.33 9.90 -4.48
N ASP A 78 5.38 8.58 -4.33
CA ASP A 78 4.77 7.63 -5.26
C ASP A 78 3.98 6.61 -4.44
N LEU A 79 2.66 6.51 -4.67
CA LEU A 79 1.79 5.51 -4.06
C LEU A 79 1.06 4.74 -5.15
N ALA A 80 1.22 3.43 -5.17
CA ALA A 80 0.39 2.52 -5.94
C ALA A 80 -0.42 1.65 -4.95
N ALA A 81 -1.74 1.62 -5.10
CA ALA A 81 -2.61 0.79 -4.26
C ALA A 81 -3.68 0.10 -5.10
N SER A 82 -4.06 -1.11 -4.70
CA SER A 82 -5.07 -1.92 -5.39
C SER A 82 -5.80 -2.84 -4.41
N LEU A 83 -7.06 -3.11 -4.70
CA LEU A 83 -7.85 -4.13 -4.02
C LEU A 83 -8.27 -5.17 -5.04
N ILE A 84 -8.06 -6.45 -4.77
CA ILE A 84 -8.52 -7.53 -5.65
C ILE A 84 -9.75 -8.19 -5.02
N PHE A 85 -10.86 -8.16 -5.75
CA PHE A 85 -12.08 -8.89 -5.44
C PHE A 85 -12.21 -10.07 -6.40
N ASN A 86 -12.66 -11.23 -5.89
CA ASN A 86 -12.89 -12.41 -6.71
C ASN A 86 -14.18 -13.13 -6.28
N THR A 87 -14.76 -13.90 -7.20
CA THR A 87 -15.96 -14.72 -6.97
C THR A 87 -15.63 -16.20 -6.72
N GLY A 88 -14.44 -16.46 -6.15
CA GLY A 88 -14.01 -17.78 -5.70
C GLY A 88 -14.88 -18.37 -4.57
N ILE A 89 -14.33 -19.36 -3.86
CA ILE A 89 -15.05 -20.02 -2.76
C ILE A 89 -14.93 -19.19 -1.48
N ASP A 90 -13.70 -18.80 -1.13
CA ASP A 90 -13.43 -18.04 0.10
C ASP A 90 -13.60 -16.53 -0.08
N ASN A 91 -13.63 -16.04 -1.33
CA ASN A 91 -13.80 -14.63 -1.71
C ASN A 91 -12.98 -13.62 -0.87
N PRO A 92 -11.69 -13.85 -0.59
CA PRO A 92 -10.93 -12.89 0.20
C PRO A 92 -10.72 -11.59 -0.59
N VAL A 93 -10.84 -10.45 0.09
CA VAL A 93 -10.37 -9.17 -0.44
C VAL A 93 -8.86 -9.10 -0.22
N LEU A 94 -8.09 -8.92 -1.29
CA LEU A 94 -6.63 -8.89 -1.22
C LEU A 94 -6.12 -7.46 -1.43
N PRO A 95 -5.81 -6.73 -0.35
CA PRO A 95 -5.22 -5.41 -0.46
C PRO A 95 -3.75 -5.52 -0.81
N ARG A 96 -3.29 -4.57 -1.64
CA ARG A 96 -1.87 -4.34 -1.92
C ARG A 96 -1.62 -2.85 -2.04
N TYR A 97 -0.51 -2.39 -1.46
CA TYR A 97 0.03 -1.07 -1.72
C TYR A 97 1.55 -1.06 -1.72
N ARG A 98 2.11 -0.04 -2.36
CA ARG A 98 3.51 0.35 -2.28
C ARG A 98 3.56 1.88 -2.26
N ALA A 99 4.26 2.41 -1.29
CA ALA A 99 4.53 3.84 -1.13
C ALA A 99 6.04 4.09 -1.10
N LEU A 100 6.48 5.11 -1.81
CA LEU A 100 7.84 5.61 -1.82
C LEU A 100 7.78 7.10 -1.50
N LEU A 101 8.55 7.53 -0.53
CA LEU A 101 8.73 8.94 -0.17
C LEU A 101 10.22 9.23 -0.18
N GLY A 102 10.64 10.22 -0.95
CA GLY A 102 11.96 10.82 -0.86
C GLY A 102 11.80 12.30 -0.52
N THR A 103 12.49 12.79 0.49
CA THR A 103 12.43 14.21 0.88
C THR A 103 13.79 14.73 1.31
N GLU A 104 14.07 15.96 0.92
CA GLU A 104 15.21 16.74 1.35
C GLU A 104 14.72 17.76 2.40
N LEU A 105 14.99 17.45 3.67
CA LEU A 105 14.58 18.29 4.81
C LEU A 105 15.46 19.53 4.91
N VAL A 106 16.77 19.36 4.71
CA VAL A 106 17.76 20.44 4.70
C VAL A 106 18.52 20.39 3.41
N LYS A 107 18.54 21.53 2.69
CA LYS A 107 19.17 21.67 1.38
C LYS A 107 20.60 21.11 1.41
N ASN A 108 20.85 20.15 0.54
CA ASN A 108 22.12 19.46 0.30
C ASN A 108 22.73 18.80 1.54
N SER A 109 21.96 18.59 2.62
CA SER A 109 22.53 18.18 3.91
C SER A 109 21.77 17.02 4.57
N LEU A 110 20.43 17.04 4.53
CA LEU A 110 19.61 16.03 5.19
C LEU A 110 18.54 15.48 4.25
N PHE A 111 18.70 14.20 3.92
CA PHE A 111 17.81 13.45 3.04
C PHE A 111 17.14 12.33 3.82
N PHE A 112 15.86 12.11 3.54
CA PHE A 112 15.07 11.05 4.14
C PHE A 112 14.33 10.28 3.05
N ASN A 113 14.49 8.95 3.06
CA ASN A 113 13.85 8.06 2.10
C ASN A 113 13.07 6.99 2.87
N VAL A 114 11.79 6.84 2.54
CA VAL A 114 10.91 5.82 3.11
C VAL A 114 10.35 4.98 1.99
N THR A 115 10.48 3.67 2.16
CA THR A 115 9.74 2.70 1.36
C THR A 115 8.81 1.95 2.29
N SER A 116 7.52 1.92 1.96
CA SER A 116 6.52 1.13 2.66
C SER A 116 5.77 0.27 1.65
N GLN A 117 5.52 -0.98 1.98
CA GLN A 117 4.73 -1.86 1.16
C GLN A 117 3.99 -2.85 2.05
N ALA A 118 2.75 -3.14 1.70
CA ALA A 118 2.06 -4.29 2.24
C ALA A 118 1.23 -4.91 1.13
N GLY A 119 1.08 -6.22 1.18
CA GLY A 119 0.22 -6.92 0.25
C GLY A 119 0.02 -8.35 0.66
N GLN A 120 -1.17 -8.88 0.38
CA GLN A 120 -1.43 -10.30 0.48
C GLN A 120 -1.33 -10.89 -0.92
N GLY A 121 -0.27 -11.67 -1.17
CA GLY A 121 -0.12 -12.47 -2.38
C GLY A 121 -0.13 -13.95 -2.00
N ARG A 122 -1.10 -14.73 -2.47
CA ARG A 122 -1.00 -16.19 -2.38
C ARG A 122 -0.15 -16.69 -3.55
N ILE A 123 0.91 -17.44 -3.24
CA ILE A 123 1.83 -18.03 -4.21
C ILE A 123 1.09 -19.13 -4.99
N ASN A 124 1.06 -19.00 -6.31
CA ASN A 124 0.57 -20.02 -7.23
C ASN A 124 1.78 -20.80 -7.80
N PRO A 125 1.97 -22.09 -7.47
CA PRO A 125 3.11 -22.88 -7.92
C PRO A 125 3.04 -23.34 -9.40
N PHE A 126 2.06 -22.90 -10.20
CA PHE A 126 1.90 -23.35 -11.60
C PHE A 126 1.97 -22.23 -12.67
N ALA A 127 2.49 -21.03 -12.35
CA ALA A 127 2.56 -19.92 -13.32
C ALA A 127 4.00 -19.61 -13.79
N ALA A 128 4.33 -19.94 -15.03
CA ALA A 128 5.35 -19.24 -15.81
C ALA A 128 4.74 -17.93 -16.32
N ALA A 129 5.26 -16.79 -15.87
CA ALA A 129 4.79 -15.42 -16.12
C ALA A 129 3.39 -15.07 -15.57
N GLY A 130 3.36 -14.21 -14.54
CA GLY A 130 2.16 -13.49 -14.12
C GLY A 130 1.21 -14.30 -13.23
N SER A 131 1.46 -14.28 -11.93
CA SER A 131 0.71 -15.02 -10.89
C SER A 131 -0.79 -14.69 -10.83
N PRO A 132 -1.72 -15.64 -11.10
CA PRO A 132 -3.09 -15.54 -10.66
C PRO A 132 -3.26 -16.17 -9.27
N VAL A 133 -3.97 -15.44 -8.40
CA VAL A 133 -4.36 -15.80 -7.03
C VAL A 133 -5.30 -17.02 -7.03
N VAL A 134 -4.76 -18.23 -7.12
CA VAL A 134 -5.51 -19.47 -6.86
C VAL A 134 -4.58 -20.49 -6.22
N ASN A 135 -4.33 -20.31 -4.92
CA ASN A 135 -3.90 -21.41 -4.05
C ASN A 135 -4.73 -21.33 -2.76
N GLN A 136 -5.43 -22.42 -2.44
CA GLN A 136 -6.55 -22.46 -1.48
C GLN A 136 -6.35 -23.55 -0.41
N THR A 137 -5.12 -23.86 -0.04
CA THR A 137 -4.86 -24.72 1.14
C THR A 137 -3.83 -24.02 2.00
N GLY A 138 -4.28 -23.49 3.13
CA GLY A 138 -3.37 -23.01 4.17
C GLY A 138 -2.52 -24.19 4.65
N ASN A 139 -1.23 -24.15 4.34
CA ASN A 139 -0.18 -24.89 5.01
C ASN A 139 0.98 -23.93 5.24
#